data_AF-A0A0K8VQ03-F1
#
_entry.id   AF-A0A0K8VQ03-F1
#
_cell.length_a   1.000
_cell.length_b   1.000
_cell.length_c   1.000
_cell.angle_alpha   90.00
_cell.angle_beta   90.00
_cell.angle_gamma   90.00
#
_symmetry.space_group_name_H-M   'P 1'
#
loop_
_entity.id
_entity.type
_entity.pdbx_description
1 polymer ?
#
loop_
_entity_poly.entity_id
_entity_poly.type
_entity_poly.pdbx_seq_one_letter_code
_entity_poly.pdbx_strand_id
1 'polypeptide(L)'
;ILAFKDFARSKHYISIMKFVYVLAFVTLAYAVSVMADCDPNGSGEPICNSSNEGAISRNFWDPTHYWQCKNGVATQVACEDLTGFLSAAGKCVPWKEWDWTDPCAAASA
;
A
#
# COMPACT_ATOMS: atom_id res chain seq x y z
N ILE A 1 46.07 -10.84 32.52
CA ILE A 1 45.79 -10.82 31.06
C ILE A 1 44.48 -11.56 30.72
N LEU A 2 44.20 -12.75 31.29
CA LEU A 2 42.97 -13.52 31.02
C LEU A 2 41.67 -12.79 31.45
N ALA A 3 41.60 -12.23 32.67
CA ALA A 3 40.42 -11.49 33.15
C ALA A 3 40.06 -10.23 32.32
N PHE A 4 41.05 -9.55 31.73
CA PHE A 4 40.81 -8.42 30.82
C PHE A 4 40.23 -8.89 29.48
N LYS A 5 40.62 -10.09 29.02
CA LYS A 5 40.15 -10.69 27.77
C LYS A 5 38.70 -11.18 27.90
N ASP A 6 38.31 -11.66 29.07
CA ASP A 6 36.92 -12.08 29.37
C ASP A 6 35.99 -10.89 29.61
N PHE A 7 36.48 -9.82 30.26
CA PHE A 7 35.73 -8.57 30.42
C PHE A 7 35.52 -7.82 29.09
N ALA A 8 36.54 -7.79 28.22
CA ALA A 8 36.42 -7.27 26.87
C ALA A 8 35.43 -8.10 26.04
N ARG A 9 35.52 -9.44 26.09
CA ARG A 9 34.58 -10.34 25.41
C ARG A 9 33.14 -10.17 25.90
N SER A 10 32.93 -9.97 27.21
CA SER A 10 31.63 -9.67 27.83
C SER A 10 31.08 -8.30 27.39
N LYS A 11 31.90 -7.24 27.38
CA LYS A 11 31.50 -5.92 26.87
C LYS A 11 31.18 -5.92 25.38
N HIS A 12 31.99 -6.61 24.57
CA HIS A 12 31.72 -6.80 23.15
C HIS A 12 30.43 -7.60 22.94
N TYR A 13 30.18 -8.65 23.72
CA TYR A 13 28.94 -9.43 23.67
C TYR A 13 27.70 -8.61 24.05
N ILE A 14 27.76 -7.84 25.14
CA ILE A 14 26.67 -6.92 25.55
C ILE A 14 26.43 -5.83 24.51
N SER A 15 27.49 -5.32 23.88
CA SER A 15 27.35 -4.33 22.79
C SER A 15 26.71 -4.93 21.55
N ILE A 16 27.14 -6.13 21.13
CA ILE A 16 26.56 -6.86 20.00
C ILE A 16 25.10 -7.21 20.27
N MET A 17 24.75 -7.68 21.47
CA MET A 17 23.37 -7.96 21.86
C MET A 17 22.48 -6.72 21.72
N LYS A 18 22.95 -5.55 22.17
CA LYS A 18 22.20 -4.29 22.03
C LYS A 18 22.00 -3.91 20.56
N PHE A 19 23.01 -4.08 19.71
CA PHE A 19 22.87 -3.86 18.27
C PHE A 19 21.89 -4.84 17.63
N VAL A 20 21.92 -6.12 18.02
CA VAL A 20 20.96 -7.13 17.56
C VAL A 20 19.54 -6.77 17.99
N TYR A 21 19.33 -6.34 19.23
CA TYR A 21 18.02 -5.87 19.70
C TYR A 21 17.52 -4.64 18.95
N VAL A 22 18.40 -3.65 18.70
CA VAL A 22 18.03 -2.45 17.92
C VAL A 22 17.69 -2.83 16.49
N LEU A 23 18.50 -3.67 15.83
CA LEU A 23 18.23 -4.12 14.47
C LEU A 23 16.93 -4.94 14.40
N ALA A 24 16.68 -5.84 15.35
CA ALA A 24 15.44 -6.61 15.44
C ALA A 24 14.21 -5.69 15.63
N PHE A 25 14.33 -4.66 16.48
CA PHE A 25 13.26 -3.70 16.72
C PHE A 25 13.00 -2.83 15.48
N VAL A 26 14.04 -2.42 14.76
CA VAL A 26 13.93 -1.66 13.50
C VAL A 26 13.30 -2.52 12.40
N THR A 27 13.70 -3.79 12.26
CA THR A 27 13.07 -4.71 11.28
C THR A 27 11.60 -4.98 11.61
N LEU A 28 11.26 -5.12 12.90
CA LEU A 28 9.88 -5.31 13.33
C LEU A 28 9.04 -4.05 13.08
N ALA A 29 9.56 -2.86 13.39
CA ALA A 29 8.89 -1.60 13.12
C ALA A 29 8.68 -1.37 11.61
N TYR A 30 9.69 -1.71 10.79
CA TYR A 30 9.58 -1.64 9.33
C TYR A 30 8.51 -2.59 8.79
N ALA A 31 8.46 -3.83 9.28
CA ALA A 31 7.45 -4.81 8.89
C ALA A 31 6.01 -4.37 9.21
N VAL A 32 5.80 -3.59 10.27
CA VAL A 32 4.46 -3.04 10.62
C VAL A 32 4.09 -1.87 9.69
N SER A 33 5.05 -1.11 9.19
CA SER A 33 4.79 0.09 8.38
C SER A 33 4.33 -0.16 6.94
N VAL A 34 4.46 -1.40 6.44
CA VAL A 34 4.16 -1.75 5.03
C VAL A 34 2.70 -2.16 4.77
N MET A 35 1.81 -1.97 5.73
CA MET A 35 0.38 -2.26 5.55
C MET A 35 -0.34 -0.98 5.16
N ALA A 36 -0.39 -0.69 3.86
CA ALA A 36 -1.43 0.20 3.33
C ALA A 36 -2.76 -0.53 3.57
N ASP A 37 -3.42 -0.21 4.68
CA ASP A 37 -4.67 -0.83 5.08
C ASP A 37 -5.72 -0.50 4.01
N CYS A 38 -6.06 -1.51 3.21
CA CYS A 38 -7.13 -1.37 2.25
C CYS A 38 -8.43 -1.42 3.06
N ASP A 39 -9.16 -0.30 3.11
CA ASP A 39 -10.48 -0.26 3.75
C ASP A 39 -11.51 -0.88 2.80
N PRO A 40 -12.01 -2.11 3.06
CA PRO A 40 -12.98 -2.75 2.19
C PRO A 40 -14.31 -2.00 2.18
N ASN A 41 -14.64 -1.24 3.24
CA ASN A 41 -15.90 -0.49 3.31
C ASN A 41 -15.78 0.91 2.69
N GLY A 42 -14.57 1.33 2.32
CA GLY A 42 -14.29 2.61 1.68
C GLY A 42 -14.66 2.63 0.20
N SER A 43 -14.53 3.80 -0.44
CA SER A 43 -14.81 4.00 -1.88
C SER A 43 -13.60 3.76 -2.78
N GLY A 44 -12.43 3.45 -2.21
CA GLY A 44 -11.16 3.36 -2.94
C GLY A 44 -10.58 4.72 -3.35
N GLU A 45 -10.98 5.79 -2.67
CA GLU A 45 -10.49 7.14 -2.94
C GLU A 45 -8.97 7.24 -2.68
N PRO A 46 -8.16 7.62 -3.69
CA PRO A 46 -6.72 7.74 -3.54
C PRO A 46 -6.34 9.04 -2.83
N ILE A 47 -5.20 9.02 -2.13
CA ILE A 47 -4.57 10.25 -1.65
C ILE A 47 -3.82 10.89 -2.82
N CYS A 48 -4.26 12.07 -3.24
CA CYS A 48 -3.66 12.80 -4.36
C CYS A 48 -2.61 13.83 -3.88
N ASN A 49 -1.54 13.97 -4.65
CA ASN A 49 -0.45 14.92 -4.46
C ASN A 49 0.23 15.20 -5.82
N SER A 50 1.27 16.03 -5.85
CA SER A 50 1.94 16.39 -7.11
C SER A 50 2.63 15.24 -7.84
N SER A 51 2.95 14.13 -7.15
CA SER A 51 3.63 12.98 -7.75
C SER A 51 2.69 12.02 -8.48
N ASN A 52 1.40 12.04 -8.17
CA ASN A 52 0.38 11.18 -8.78
C ASN A 52 -0.73 12.00 -9.48
N GLU A 53 -0.42 13.24 -9.86
CA GLU A 53 -1.31 14.07 -10.66
C GLU A 53 -1.68 13.36 -11.97
N GLY A 54 -2.97 13.26 -12.26
CA GLY A 54 -3.50 12.53 -13.41
C GLY A 54 -3.62 11.01 -13.23
N ALA A 55 -3.14 10.44 -12.12
CA ALA A 55 -3.30 9.02 -11.83
C ALA A 55 -4.78 8.64 -11.71
N ILE A 56 -5.11 7.46 -12.20
CA ILE A 56 -6.47 6.90 -12.22
C ILE A 56 -6.53 5.68 -11.31
N SER A 57 -7.57 5.56 -10.49
CA SER A 57 -7.86 4.37 -9.70
C SER A 57 -9.34 4.01 -9.76
N ARG A 58 -9.65 2.74 -9.54
CA ARG A 58 -11.03 2.23 -9.54
C ARG A 58 -11.79 2.73 -8.30
N ASN A 59 -13.05 3.12 -8.48
CA ASN A 59 -14.00 3.20 -7.36
C ASN A 59 -14.44 1.78 -6.96
N PHE A 60 -14.37 1.49 -5.67
CA PHE A 60 -14.61 0.15 -5.13
C PHE A 60 -16.04 -0.35 -5.36
N TRP A 61 -17.03 0.54 -5.27
CA TRP A 61 -18.44 0.17 -5.24
C TRP A 61 -19.23 0.71 -6.41
N ASP A 62 -18.73 1.72 -7.10
CA ASP A 62 -19.34 2.26 -8.30
C ASP A 62 -18.50 1.92 -9.54
N PRO A 63 -18.89 0.91 -10.33
CA PRO A 63 -18.17 0.57 -11.56
C PRO A 63 -18.39 1.59 -12.67
N THR A 64 -19.35 2.51 -12.56
CA THR A 64 -19.60 3.54 -13.59
C THR A 64 -18.72 4.78 -13.42
N HIS A 65 -17.95 4.86 -12.33
CA HIS A 65 -17.03 5.94 -12.06
C HIS A 65 -15.63 5.42 -11.72
N TYR A 66 -14.63 6.25 -11.99
CA TYR A 66 -13.28 6.06 -11.50
C TYR A 66 -12.79 7.32 -10.80
N TRP A 67 -11.79 7.16 -9.95
CA TRP A 67 -11.09 8.26 -9.31
C TRP A 67 -9.96 8.74 -10.20
N GLN A 68 -9.81 10.05 -10.34
CA GLN A 68 -8.66 10.68 -10.97
C GLN A 68 -8.10 11.78 -10.08
N CYS A 69 -6.80 11.76 -9.86
CA CYS A 69 -6.12 12.86 -9.18
C CYS A 69 -6.05 14.08 -10.09
N LYS A 70 -6.60 15.20 -9.62
CA LYS A 70 -6.56 16.48 -10.32
C LYS A 70 -6.33 17.62 -9.33
N ASN A 71 -5.31 18.43 -9.56
CA ASN A 71 -4.86 19.51 -8.69
C ASN A 71 -4.67 19.06 -7.23
N GLY A 72 -4.12 17.86 -7.02
CA GLY A 72 -3.95 17.28 -5.68
C GLY A 72 -5.23 16.84 -4.98
N VAL A 73 -6.35 16.71 -5.70
CA VAL A 73 -7.65 16.24 -5.17
C VAL A 73 -8.15 15.05 -5.97
N ALA A 74 -8.70 14.03 -5.30
CA ALA A 74 -9.36 12.91 -5.97
C ALA A 74 -10.73 13.35 -6.49
N THR A 75 -10.93 13.22 -7.80
CA THR A 75 -12.19 13.57 -8.47
C THR A 75 -12.82 12.32 -9.08
N GLN A 76 -14.14 12.14 -8.93
CA GLN A 76 -14.84 11.07 -9.64
C GLN A 76 -15.11 11.47 -11.09
N VAL A 77 -14.82 10.57 -12.02
CA VAL A 77 -15.06 10.74 -13.45
C VAL A 77 -15.94 9.60 -13.94
N ALA A 78 -17.04 9.95 -14.61
CA ALA A 78 -17.98 9.00 -15.16
C ALA A 78 -17.40 8.30 -16.40
N CYS A 79 -17.69 7.00 -16.51
CA CYS A 79 -17.51 6.25 -17.74
C CYS A 79 -18.59 6.61 -18.77
N GLU A 80 -18.33 6.28 -20.04
CA GLU A 80 -19.32 6.40 -21.12
C GLU A 80 -20.52 5.47 -20.88
N ASP A 81 -21.67 5.81 -21.46
CA ASP A 81 -22.88 4.97 -21.36
C ASP A 81 -22.59 3.52 -21.76
N LEU A 82 -23.17 2.57 -21.02
CA LEU A 82 -23.00 1.12 -21.23
C LEU A 82 -21.57 0.59 -21.04
N THR A 83 -20.71 1.34 -20.34
CA THR A 83 -19.37 0.90 -19.96
C THR A 83 -19.15 0.95 -18.44
N GLY A 84 -18.20 0.16 -17.95
CA GLY A 84 -17.75 0.16 -16.56
C GLY A 84 -16.22 0.20 -16.47
N PHE A 85 -15.68 0.86 -15.44
CA PHE A 85 -14.25 0.95 -15.22
C PHE A 85 -13.68 -0.40 -14.76
N LEU A 86 -12.70 -0.91 -15.51
CA LEU A 86 -11.98 -2.13 -15.20
C LEU A 86 -10.54 -1.79 -14.81
N SER A 87 -10.19 -2.04 -13.55
CA SER A 87 -8.86 -1.71 -13.00
C SER A 87 -7.72 -2.38 -13.78
N ALA A 88 -7.89 -3.65 -14.15
CA ALA A 88 -6.89 -4.40 -14.92
C ALA A 88 -6.62 -3.82 -16.32
N ALA A 89 -7.60 -3.15 -16.92
CA ALA A 89 -7.46 -2.48 -18.21
C ALA A 89 -7.07 -1.01 -18.07
N GLY A 90 -7.19 -0.43 -16.86
CA GLY A 90 -6.96 0.99 -16.58
C GLY A 90 -7.92 1.93 -17.30
N LYS A 91 -9.11 1.44 -17.70
CA LYS A 91 -10.07 2.20 -18.52
C LYS A 91 -11.51 1.68 -18.38
N CYS A 92 -12.46 2.45 -18.89
CA CYS A 92 -13.83 2.00 -19.09
C CYS A 92 -13.89 0.98 -20.24
N VAL A 93 -14.56 -0.14 -20.00
CA VAL A 93 -14.76 -1.23 -20.96
C VAL A 93 -16.26 -1.54 -21.09
N PRO A 94 -16.73 -2.09 -22.22
CA PRO A 94 -18.12 -2.52 -22.35
C PRO A 94 -18.51 -3.52 -21.24
N TRP A 95 -19.76 -3.49 -20.78
CA TRP A 95 -20.23 -4.39 -19.71
C TRP A 95 -20.00 -5.89 -19.98
N LYS A 96 -19.92 -6.30 -21.25
CA LYS A 96 -19.62 -7.69 -21.63
C LYS A 96 -18.19 -8.12 -21.28
N GLU A 97 -17.27 -7.16 -21.20
CA GLU A 97 -15.86 -7.37 -20.88
C GLU A 97 -15.54 -6.97 -19.42
N TRP A 98 -16.49 -6.35 -18.73
CA TRP A 98 -16.32 -5.91 -17.37
C TRP A 98 -16.58 -7.06 -16.40
N ASP A 99 -15.66 -7.24 -15.46
CA ASP A 99 -15.79 -8.21 -14.37
C ASP A 99 -15.62 -7.50 -13.02
N TRP A 100 -16.42 -7.93 -12.03
CA TRP A 100 -16.30 -7.43 -10.66
C TRP A 100 -14.96 -7.87 -10.06
N THR A 101 -14.29 -6.95 -9.37
CA THR A 101 -13.09 -7.22 -8.57
C THR A 101 -13.37 -6.82 -7.13
N ASP A 102 -12.95 -7.64 -6.17
CA ASP A 102 -13.15 -7.26 -4.77
C ASP A 102 -12.27 -6.05 -4.39
N PRO A 103 -12.81 -5.05 -3.66
CA PRO A 103 -12.11 -3.82 -3.26
C PRO A 103 -10.73 -4.04 -2.66
N CYS A 104 -10.66 -5.00 -1.76
CA CYS A 104 -9.46 -5.46 -1.11
C CYS A 104 -9.34 -6.94 -1.40
N ALA A 105 -9.14 -7.28 -2.67
CA ALA A 105 -8.70 -8.61 -3.06
C ALA A 105 -7.57 -8.96 -2.09
N ALA A 106 -7.88 -9.88 -1.16
CA ALA A 106 -7.01 -10.15 -0.03
C ALA A 106 -5.61 -10.36 -0.60
N ALA A 107 -4.58 -9.94 0.14
CA ALA A 107 -3.23 -10.46 -0.04
C ALA A 107 -3.35 -11.99 -0.14
N SER A 108 -3.49 -12.50 -1.35
CA SER A 108 -3.81 -13.88 -1.68
C SER A 108 -2.59 -14.43 -2.39
N ALA A 109 -1.49 -14.40 -1.64
CA ALA A 109 -0.35 -15.30 -1.70
C ALA A 109 0.45 -15.15 -0.40
#